data_AF-A0A398AB05-F1
#
_entry.id   AF-A0A398AB05-F1
#
_cell.length_a   1.000
_cell.length_b   1.000
_cell.length_c   1.000
_cell.angle_alpha   90.00
_cell.angle_beta   90.00
_cell.angle_gamma   90.00
#
_symmetry.space_group_name_H-M   'P 1'
#
loop_
_entity.id
_entity.type
_entity.pdbx_description
1 polymer ?
#
loop_
_entity_poly.entity_id
_entity_poly.type
_entity_poly.pdbx_seq_one_letter_code
_entity_poly.pdbx_strand_id
1 'polypeptide(L)'
;MTSFVSVISLLLSFSLAIFSDAASFQKFPVPGKRSGPEAFAFDSTGKGFYTGVSGGKIFKYLPGKGYVDFGYITVSSKSQWCDGALGIAYMSKCGRPAGIAFNNKTGELYVADAPLGLHVIPSGGGYAKKIADSADGKPFLFLDGLDVDPTTGVVYFTSFSSKFSPG
;
A
#
# COMPACT_ATOMS: atom_id res chain seq x y z
N MET A 1 -9.42 60.30 -54.31
CA MET A 1 -10.03 58.99 -53.95
C MET A 1 -8.92 58.10 -53.41
N THR A 2 -8.78 58.00 -52.10
CA THR A 2 -7.80 57.12 -51.44
C THR A 2 -8.56 55.91 -50.89
N SER A 3 -8.33 54.74 -51.48
CA SER A 3 -8.90 53.48 -51.03
C SER A 3 -8.06 52.92 -49.88
N PHE A 4 -8.69 52.66 -48.73
CA PHE A 4 -8.08 51.92 -47.62
C PHE A 4 -8.39 50.44 -47.81
N VAL A 5 -7.35 49.61 -47.98
CA VAL A 5 -7.48 48.15 -47.91
C VAL A 5 -7.34 47.74 -46.46
N SER A 6 -8.43 47.25 -45.87
CA SER A 6 -8.42 46.67 -44.52
C SER A 6 -7.93 45.22 -44.62
N VAL A 7 -6.76 44.94 -44.03
CA VAL A 7 -6.23 43.57 -43.93
C VAL A 7 -6.80 42.94 -42.66
N ILE A 8 -7.75 42.02 -42.83
CA ILE A 8 -8.25 41.20 -41.71
C ILE A 8 -7.22 40.12 -41.44
N SER A 9 -6.42 40.29 -40.37
CA SER A 9 -5.56 39.23 -39.84
C SER A 9 -6.42 38.23 -39.07
N LEU A 10 -6.66 37.06 -39.67
CA LEU A 10 -7.32 35.94 -39.02
C LEU A 10 -6.31 35.24 -38.09
N LEU A 11 -6.35 35.56 -36.79
CA LEU A 11 -5.61 34.84 -35.77
C LEU A 11 -6.23 33.44 -35.60
N LEU A 12 -5.65 32.45 -36.27
CA LEU A 12 -5.94 31.03 -36.03
C LEU A 12 -5.39 30.64 -34.66
N SER A 13 -6.23 30.77 -33.63
CA SER A 13 -5.99 30.17 -32.33
C SER A 13 -6.06 28.65 -32.47
N PHE A 14 -4.92 28.01 -32.73
CA PHE A 14 -4.80 26.56 -32.60
C PHE A 14 -4.89 26.23 -31.11
N SER A 15 -6.04 25.71 -30.69
CA SER A 15 -6.15 25.02 -29.40
C SER A 15 -5.10 23.91 -29.41
N LEU A 16 -4.08 24.02 -28.56
CA LEU A 16 -3.18 22.92 -28.23
C LEU A 16 -4.04 21.85 -27.53
N ALA A 17 -4.64 20.97 -28.31
CA ALA A 17 -5.17 19.74 -27.78
C ALA A 17 -3.97 18.91 -27.32
N ILE A 18 -3.75 18.85 -26.00
CA ILE A 18 -2.92 17.82 -25.40
C ILE A 18 -3.69 16.52 -25.59
N PHE A 19 -3.37 15.80 -26.67
CA PHE A 19 -3.73 14.41 -26.78
C PHE A 19 -2.89 13.69 -25.73
N SER A 20 -3.49 13.36 -24.58
CA SER A 20 -2.97 12.23 -23.82
C SER A 20 -3.13 11.05 -24.77
N ASP A 21 -2.02 10.51 -25.27
CA ASP A 21 -2.02 9.09 -25.60
C ASP A 21 -2.61 8.44 -24.35
N ALA A 22 -3.75 7.79 -24.48
CA ALA A 22 -4.23 6.88 -23.46
C ALA A 22 -3.25 5.70 -23.47
N ALA A 23 -2.00 5.97 -23.06
CA ALA A 23 -0.93 5.02 -22.96
C ALA A 23 -1.46 3.92 -22.06
N SER A 24 -1.66 2.75 -22.67
CA SER A 24 -2.09 1.49 -22.09
C SER A 24 -2.22 1.49 -20.56
N PHE A 25 -3.46 1.45 -20.05
CA PHE A 25 -3.67 1.16 -18.64
C PHE A 25 -3.21 -0.28 -18.36
N GLN A 26 -2.11 -0.43 -17.62
CA GLN A 26 -1.58 -1.73 -17.22
C GLN A 26 -1.96 -2.03 -15.77
N LYS A 27 -2.68 -3.13 -15.57
CA LYS A 27 -3.01 -3.65 -14.23
C LYS A 27 -1.91 -4.58 -13.74
N PHE A 28 -1.55 -4.46 -12.46
CA PHE A 28 -0.65 -5.38 -11.76
C PHE A 28 -1.44 -6.21 -10.74
N PRO A 29 -2.10 -7.32 -11.15
CA PRO A 29 -2.89 -8.13 -10.23
C PRO A 29 -1.98 -8.80 -9.18
N VAL A 30 -2.36 -8.70 -7.92
CA VAL A 30 -1.66 -9.41 -6.84
C VAL A 30 -1.87 -10.94 -6.97
N PRO A 31 -0.85 -11.77 -6.68
CA PRO A 31 -0.96 -13.22 -6.84
C PRO A 31 -1.95 -13.91 -5.90
N GLY A 32 -2.31 -15.16 -6.22
CA GLY A 32 -2.97 -16.07 -5.28
C GLY A 32 -4.44 -15.74 -4.98
N LYS A 33 -5.20 -15.17 -5.94
CA LYS A 33 -6.59 -14.72 -5.73
C LYS A 33 -6.76 -13.76 -4.53
N ARG A 34 -5.67 -13.16 -4.06
CA ARG A 34 -5.70 -12.12 -3.01
C ARG A 34 -6.14 -10.80 -3.62
N SER A 35 -6.46 -9.85 -2.76
CA SER A 35 -7.02 -8.56 -3.15
C SER A 35 -6.67 -7.49 -2.12
N GLY A 36 -7.09 -6.25 -2.39
CA GLY A 36 -6.95 -5.14 -1.46
C GLY A 36 -5.52 -4.73 -1.14
N PRO A 37 -4.62 -4.51 -2.12
CA PRO A 37 -3.45 -3.69 -1.85
C PRO A 37 -3.92 -2.29 -1.45
N GLU A 38 -3.64 -1.90 -0.22
CA GLU A 38 -4.18 -0.68 0.40
C GLU A 38 -3.11 0.38 0.61
N ALA A 39 -1.96 -0.03 1.15
CA ALA A 39 -0.79 0.81 1.32
C ALA A 39 0.43 0.26 0.58
N PHE A 40 1.30 1.19 0.17
CA PHE A 40 2.56 0.91 -0.51
C PHE A 40 3.73 1.53 0.22
N ALA A 41 4.86 0.83 0.27
CA ALA A 41 6.10 1.34 0.84
C ALA A 41 7.29 1.06 -0.09
N PHE A 42 8.32 1.87 0.04
CA PHE A 42 9.56 1.77 -0.74
C PHE A 42 10.72 1.65 0.23
N ASP A 43 11.60 0.67 -0.01
CA ASP A 43 12.85 0.58 0.75
C ASP A 43 13.89 1.57 0.20
N SER A 44 14.98 1.75 0.93
CA SER A 44 16.08 2.64 0.53
C SER A 44 16.80 2.24 -0.75
N THR A 45 16.54 1.04 -1.29
CA THR A 45 17.15 0.58 -2.54
C THR A 45 16.44 1.13 -3.77
N GLY A 46 15.17 1.54 -3.63
CA GLY A 46 14.34 2.01 -4.74
C GLY A 46 14.04 0.95 -5.81
N LYS A 47 14.34 -0.33 -5.56
CA LYS A 47 14.18 -1.44 -6.52
C LYS A 47 12.79 -2.04 -6.46
N GLY A 48 11.76 -1.21 -6.64
CA GLY A 48 10.36 -1.61 -6.59
C GLY A 48 9.63 -1.20 -5.31
N PHE A 49 8.43 -1.74 -5.10
CA PHE A 49 7.55 -1.37 -4.00
C PHE A 49 7.04 -2.59 -3.26
N TYR A 50 6.54 -2.37 -2.05
CA TYR A 50 5.95 -3.39 -1.19
C TYR A 50 4.48 -3.06 -0.99
N THR A 51 3.65 -4.09 -0.82
CA THR A 51 2.22 -3.92 -0.48
C THR A 51 1.76 -5.08 0.37
N GLY A 52 0.95 -4.77 1.37
CA GLY A 52 0.13 -5.77 2.06
C GLY A 52 -1.11 -6.13 1.24
N VAL A 53 -1.68 -7.31 1.46
CA VAL A 53 -2.93 -7.77 0.82
C VAL A 53 -3.80 -8.56 1.79
N SER A 54 -5.05 -8.83 1.41
CA SER A 54 -5.92 -9.78 2.11
C SER A 54 -5.24 -11.14 2.32
N GLY A 55 -5.49 -11.75 3.48
CA GLY A 55 -4.81 -12.98 3.87
C GLY A 55 -3.40 -12.78 4.47
N GLY A 56 -3.05 -11.56 4.86
CA GLY A 56 -1.87 -11.24 5.70
C GLY A 56 -0.51 -11.40 5.06
N LYS A 57 -0.41 -11.35 3.73
CA LYS A 57 0.89 -11.41 3.05
C LYS A 57 1.33 -10.01 2.63
N ILE A 58 2.63 -9.82 2.66
CA ILE A 58 3.32 -8.67 2.12
C ILE A 58 4.08 -9.15 0.88
N PHE A 59 3.77 -8.55 -0.27
CA PHE A 59 4.50 -8.78 -1.51
C PHE A 59 5.51 -7.66 -1.75
N LYS A 60 6.63 -7.99 -2.41
CA LYS A 60 7.50 -7.04 -3.10
C LYS A 60 7.27 -7.15 -4.60
N TYR A 61 6.98 -6.05 -5.27
CA TYR A 61 6.98 -5.98 -6.72
C TYR A 61 8.36 -5.60 -7.24
N LEU A 62 8.89 -6.37 -8.19
CA LEU A 62 10.16 -6.14 -8.85
C LEU A 62 9.95 -5.88 -10.35
N PRO A 63 10.44 -4.77 -10.92
CA PRO A 63 10.37 -4.53 -12.36
C PRO A 63 10.94 -5.71 -13.16
N GLY A 64 10.23 -6.15 -14.19
CA GLY A 64 10.60 -7.30 -15.04
C GLY A 64 10.38 -8.68 -14.43
N LYS A 65 10.19 -8.80 -13.10
CA LYS A 65 9.96 -10.08 -12.40
C LYS A 65 8.53 -10.22 -11.85
N GLY A 66 7.87 -9.11 -11.53
CA GLY A 66 6.55 -9.13 -10.91
C GLY A 66 6.60 -9.26 -9.39
N TYR A 67 5.49 -9.71 -8.79
CA TYR A 67 5.39 -9.88 -7.35
C TYR A 67 6.15 -11.11 -6.85
N VAL A 68 6.87 -10.94 -5.74
CA VAL A 68 7.50 -12.01 -4.96
C VAL A 68 7.07 -11.91 -3.51
N ASP A 69 7.05 -13.04 -2.81
CA ASP A 69 6.75 -13.08 -1.38
C ASP A 69 7.85 -12.34 -0.60
N PHE A 70 7.46 -11.41 0.27
CA PHE A 70 8.39 -10.73 1.18
C PHE A 70 8.11 -11.12 2.63
N GLY A 71 6.86 -11.03 3.09
CA GLY A 71 6.54 -11.31 4.49
C GLY A 71 5.12 -11.76 4.76
N TYR A 72 4.88 -12.16 6.01
CA TYR A 72 3.66 -12.82 6.47
C TYR A 72 3.32 -12.34 7.88
N ILE A 73 2.08 -11.89 8.11
CA ILE A 73 1.62 -11.42 9.42
C ILE A 73 1.55 -12.57 10.42
N THR A 74 1.05 -13.72 9.99
CA THR A 74 0.94 -14.93 10.81
C THR A 74 1.54 -16.13 10.09
N VAL A 75 1.74 -17.23 10.83
CA VAL A 75 2.12 -18.52 10.24
C VAL A 75 1.08 -18.97 9.21
N SER A 76 -0.20 -18.68 9.46
CA SER A 76 -1.30 -19.01 8.56
C SER A 76 -1.29 -18.21 7.27
N SER A 77 -0.82 -16.96 7.26
CA SER A 77 -0.77 -16.10 6.05
C SER A 77 0.01 -16.73 4.89
N LYS A 78 0.95 -17.64 5.20
CA LYS A 78 1.73 -18.39 4.20
C LYS A 78 0.92 -19.52 3.54
N SER A 79 -0.12 -20.01 4.20
CA SER A 79 -0.95 -21.09 3.69
C SER A 79 -1.92 -20.61 2.60
N GLN A 80 -2.22 -21.51 1.67
CA GLN A 80 -3.12 -21.23 0.56
C GLN A 80 -4.58 -21.06 1.00
N TRP A 81 -4.98 -21.56 2.18
CA TRP A 81 -6.35 -21.34 2.66
C TRP A 81 -6.61 -19.87 3.09
N CYS A 82 -5.54 -19.08 3.31
CA CYS A 82 -5.64 -17.63 3.50
C CYS A 82 -5.76 -16.85 2.18
N ASP A 83 -5.87 -17.53 1.04
CA ASP A 83 -6.12 -16.89 -0.25
C ASP A 83 -7.62 -16.63 -0.45
N GLY A 84 -7.95 -15.57 -1.20
CA GLY A 84 -9.32 -15.26 -1.60
C GLY A 84 -10.29 -15.01 -0.45
N ALA A 85 -11.54 -15.46 -0.62
CA ALA A 85 -12.65 -15.15 0.30
C ALA A 85 -12.42 -15.68 1.73
N LEU A 86 -11.76 -16.82 1.88
CA LEU A 86 -11.44 -17.37 3.21
C LEU A 86 -10.40 -16.49 3.94
N GLY A 87 -9.40 -15.98 3.23
CA GLY A 87 -8.43 -15.03 3.79
C GLY A 87 -9.09 -13.76 4.32
N ILE A 88 -10.14 -13.28 3.64
CA ILE A 88 -10.94 -12.13 4.05
C ILE A 88 -11.81 -12.48 5.27
N ALA A 89 -12.57 -13.58 5.19
CA ALA A 89 -13.47 -14.00 6.26
C ALA A 89 -12.74 -14.35 7.57
N TYR A 90 -11.51 -14.87 7.48
CA TYR A 90 -10.69 -15.25 8.62
C TYR A 90 -9.52 -14.30 8.83
N MET A 91 -9.72 -12.99 8.63
CA MET A 91 -8.70 -11.97 8.83
C MET A 91 -8.08 -11.99 10.24
N SER A 92 -8.79 -12.42 11.27
CA SER A 92 -8.26 -12.60 12.64
C SER A 92 -7.25 -13.76 12.77
N LYS A 93 -7.15 -14.63 11.77
CA LYS A 93 -6.15 -15.71 11.70
C LYS A 93 -5.11 -15.45 10.63
N CYS A 94 -5.55 -14.94 9.48
CA CYS A 94 -4.69 -14.71 8.33
C CYS A 94 -3.99 -13.37 8.39
N GLY A 95 -4.60 -12.32 8.96
CA GLY A 95 -4.15 -10.93 8.87
C GLY A 95 -4.77 -10.17 7.70
N ARG A 96 -4.74 -8.85 7.82
CA ARG A 96 -5.14 -7.86 6.81
C ARG A 96 -4.27 -6.60 7.02
N PRO A 97 -3.09 -6.52 6.38
CA PRO A 97 -2.25 -5.34 6.46
C PRO A 97 -2.94 -4.18 5.76
N ALA A 98 -3.11 -3.06 6.45
CA ALA A 98 -3.78 -1.87 5.96
C ALA A 98 -2.77 -0.72 5.75
N GLY A 99 -1.86 -0.50 6.70
CA GLY A 99 -0.75 0.45 6.59
C GLY A 99 0.61 -0.22 6.66
N ILE A 100 1.58 0.26 5.87
CA ILE A 100 2.97 -0.21 5.91
C ILE A 100 3.95 0.95 5.68
N ALA A 101 5.09 0.94 6.36
CA ALA A 101 6.19 1.87 6.10
C ALA A 101 7.54 1.29 6.55
N PHE A 102 8.61 1.65 5.85
CA PHE A 102 9.95 1.25 6.21
C PHE A 102 10.56 2.19 7.24
N ASN A 103 11.28 1.63 8.21
CA ASN A 103 12.31 2.37 8.89
C ASN A 103 13.58 2.35 8.02
N ASN A 104 13.91 3.48 7.40
CA ASN A 104 15.03 3.57 6.46
C ASN A 104 16.40 3.34 7.11
N LYS A 105 16.53 3.45 8.43
CA LYS A 105 17.79 3.22 9.15
C LYS A 105 18.01 1.73 9.43
N THR A 106 16.97 1.00 9.80
CA THR A 106 17.06 -0.44 10.15
C THR A 106 16.73 -1.35 8.97
N GLY A 107 16.02 -0.83 7.96
CA GLY A 107 15.48 -1.60 6.84
C GLY A 107 14.27 -2.47 7.22
N GLU A 108 13.76 -2.35 8.46
CA GLU A 108 12.59 -3.09 8.91
C GLU A 108 11.32 -2.48 8.34
N LEU A 109 10.34 -3.34 8.02
CA LEU A 109 9.02 -2.93 7.56
C LEU A 109 8.04 -2.98 8.71
N TYR A 110 7.53 -1.81 9.12
CA TYR A 110 6.43 -1.72 10.07
C TYR A 110 5.11 -1.91 9.36
N VAL A 111 4.20 -2.61 10.03
CA VAL A 111 2.91 -3.02 9.47
C VAL A 111 1.81 -2.80 10.49
N ALA A 112 0.86 -1.94 10.15
CA ALA A 112 -0.43 -1.85 10.79
C ALA A 112 -1.32 -2.94 10.20
N ASP A 113 -1.39 -4.08 10.90
CA ASP A 113 -2.37 -5.11 10.58
C ASP A 113 -3.70 -4.75 11.24
N ALA A 114 -4.75 -4.68 10.43
CA ALA A 114 -6.03 -4.20 10.85
C ALA A 114 -6.56 -4.95 12.09
N PRO A 115 -6.79 -6.28 12.05
CA PRO A 115 -7.30 -7.01 13.19
C PRO A 115 -6.23 -7.39 14.21
N LEU A 116 -4.94 -7.47 13.84
CA LEU A 116 -3.91 -8.08 14.68
C LEU A 116 -2.98 -7.09 15.35
N GLY A 117 -3.08 -5.79 15.05
CA GLY A 117 -2.29 -4.75 15.68
C GLY A 117 -0.99 -4.43 14.94
N LEU A 118 -0.08 -3.76 15.64
CA LEU A 118 1.17 -3.27 15.10
C LEU A 118 2.22 -4.37 15.07
N HIS A 119 2.84 -4.56 13.91
CA HIS A 119 3.88 -5.55 13.67
C HIS A 119 5.13 -4.93 13.02
N VAL A 120 6.23 -5.68 13.09
CA VAL A 120 7.47 -5.38 12.36
C VAL A 120 7.96 -6.63 11.64
N ILE A 121 8.34 -6.49 10.37
CA ILE A 121 8.97 -7.53 9.56
C ILE A 121 10.46 -7.18 9.42
N PRO A 122 11.39 -8.12 9.71
CA PRO A 122 12.82 -7.90 9.52
C PRO A 122 13.17 -7.48 8.09
N SER A 123 14.31 -6.81 7.90
CA SER A 123 14.77 -6.35 6.58
C SER A 123 14.94 -7.47 5.54
N GLY A 124 15.23 -8.69 5.98
CA GLY A 124 15.30 -9.89 5.14
C GLY A 124 13.93 -10.48 4.75
N GLY A 125 12.83 -9.90 5.21
CA GLY A 125 11.48 -10.45 5.07
C GLY A 125 11.18 -11.55 6.10
N GLY A 126 10.15 -12.36 5.82
CA GLY A 126 9.73 -13.48 6.67
C GLY A 126 8.51 -13.15 7.54
N TYR A 127 8.44 -13.77 8.71
CA TYR A 127 7.31 -13.60 9.62
C TYR A 127 7.40 -12.30 10.39
N ALA A 128 6.28 -11.61 10.51
CA ALA A 128 6.14 -10.41 11.30
C ALA A 128 6.19 -10.74 12.80
N LYS A 129 6.77 -9.85 13.60
CA LYS A 129 6.70 -9.86 15.05
C LYS A 129 5.68 -8.81 15.51
N LYS A 130 4.69 -9.22 16.30
CA LYS A 130 3.76 -8.28 16.95
C LYS A 130 4.52 -7.45 17.99
N ILE A 131 4.33 -6.13 17.96
CA ILE A 131 4.98 -5.18 18.88
C ILE A 131 4.00 -4.37 19.71
N ALA A 132 2.74 -4.22 19.27
CA ALA A 132 1.67 -3.65 20.10
C ALA A 132 0.28 -4.08 19.60
N ASP A 133 -0.66 -4.33 20.51
CA ASP A 133 -2.07 -4.56 20.22
C ASP A 133 -3.02 -3.75 21.10
N SER A 134 -2.47 -2.86 21.92
CA SER A 134 -3.22 -1.95 22.79
C SER A 134 -2.39 -0.71 23.16
N ALA A 135 -3.07 0.34 23.60
CA ALA A 135 -2.48 1.51 24.23
C ALA A 135 -3.37 1.95 25.40
N ASP A 136 -2.77 2.35 26.53
CA ASP A 136 -3.48 2.78 27.74
C ASP A 136 -4.56 1.78 28.21
N GLY A 137 -4.27 0.48 28.09
CA GLY A 137 -5.19 -0.60 28.44
C GLY A 137 -6.38 -0.78 27.49
N LYS A 138 -6.44 -0.03 26.37
CA LYS A 138 -7.47 -0.15 25.34
C LYS A 138 -6.93 -0.93 24.14
N PRO A 139 -7.52 -2.08 23.78
CA PRO A 139 -7.15 -2.81 22.58
C PRO A 139 -7.35 -1.99 21.32
N PHE A 140 -6.47 -2.19 20.33
CA PHE A 140 -6.70 -1.69 18.98
C PHE A 140 -7.84 -2.50 18.34
N LEU A 141 -8.78 -1.81 17.71
CA LEU A 141 -9.94 -2.47 17.07
C LEU A 141 -9.66 -2.77 15.61
N PHE A 142 -9.14 -1.77 14.89
CA PHE A 142 -8.77 -1.89 13.49
C PHE A 142 -7.64 -0.89 13.22
N LEU A 143 -6.40 -1.36 13.04
CA LEU A 143 -5.32 -0.46 12.61
C LEU A 143 -5.43 -0.16 11.11
N ASP A 144 -5.04 1.04 10.72
CA ASP A 144 -5.09 1.48 9.32
C ASP A 144 -3.79 2.16 8.91
N GLY A 145 -3.79 3.48 8.68
CA GLY A 145 -2.61 4.24 8.29
C GLY A 145 -1.43 4.11 9.26
N LEU A 146 -0.22 4.09 8.70
CA LEU A 146 1.04 4.00 9.42
C LEU A 146 2.13 4.77 8.69
N ASP A 147 2.98 5.48 9.43
CA ASP A 147 4.22 6.08 8.91
C ASP A 147 5.33 6.05 9.97
N VAL A 148 6.59 6.18 9.53
CA VAL A 148 7.78 6.17 10.38
C VAL A 148 8.56 7.46 10.16
N ASP A 149 8.81 8.21 11.24
CA ASP A 149 9.67 9.39 11.18
C ASP A 149 11.09 8.97 10.77
N PRO A 150 11.61 9.45 9.63
CA PRO A 150 12.92 9.05 9.12
C PRO A 150 14.08 9.52 9.99
N THR A 151 13.88 10.54 10.82
CA THR A 151 14.89 11.14 11.70
C THR A 151 14.95 10.43 13.04
N THR A 152 13.80 10.13 13.65
CA THR A 152 13.76 9.55 15.00
C THR A 152 13.53 8.04 15.00
N GLY A 153 12.89 7.50 13.96
CA GLY A 153 12.41 6.13 13.91
C GLY A 153 11.11 5.89 14.69
N VAL A 154 10.45 6.95 15.18
CA VAL A 154 9.15 6.86 15.85
C VAL A 154 8.09 6.42 14.84
N VAL A 155 7.26 5.47 15.24
CA VAL A 155 6.18 4.90 14.43
C VAL A 155 4.86 5.54 14.83
N TYR A 156 4.18 6.16 13.88
CA TYR A 156 2.85 6.74 14.04
C TYR A 156 1.84 5.87 13.30
N PHE A 157 0.71 5.56 13.94
CA PHE A 157 -0.33 4.75 13.34
C PHE A 157 -1.71 5.14 13.85
N THR A 158 -2.75 4.81 13.10
CA THR A 158 -4.15 5.10 13.46
C THR A 158 -4.92 3.83 13.80
N SER A 159 -5.91 3.94 14.69
CA SER A 159 -6.87 2.88 14.99
C SER A 159 -8.29 3.41 14.86
N PHE A 160 -9.15 2.65 14.20
CA PHE A 160 -10.57 3.00 14.08
C PHE A 160 -11.28 2.87 15.43
N SER A 161 -12.30 3.69 15.61
CA SER A 161 -13.17 3.62 16.79
C SER A 161 -14.28 2.58 16.62
N SER A 162 -14.89 2.16 17.71
CA SER A 162 -16.06 1.26 17.71
C SER A 162 -17.29 1.80 16.99
N LYS A 163 -17.34 3.11 16.69
CA LYS A 163 -18.46 3.73 15.95
C LYS A 163 -18.32 3.66 14.43
N PHE A 164 -17.10 3.50 13.93
CA PHE A 164 -16.81 3.53 12.50
C PHE A 164 -15.92 2.33 12.17
N SER A 165 -16.54 1.26 11.66
CA SER A 165 -15.81 0.12 11.10
C SER A 165 -15.69 0.29 9.57
N PRO A 166 -14.66 -0.29 8.93
CA PRO A 166 -14.72 -0.49 7.49
C PRO A 166 -15.92 -1.41 7.22
N GLY A 167 -16.75 -1.03 6.25
CA GLY A 167 -17.99 -1.73 5.90
C GLY A 167 -17.78 -3.16 5.44
#